data_AF-A0A426YKT3-F1
#
_entry.id   AF-A0A426YKT3-F1
#
_cell.length_a   1.000
_cell.length_b   1.000
_cell.length_c   1.000
_cell.angle_alpha   90.00
_cell.angle_beta   90.00
_cell.angle_gamma   90.00
#
_symmetry.space_group_name_H-M   'P 1'
#
loop_
_entity.id
_entity.type
_entity.pdbx_description
1 polymer ?
#
loop_
_entity_poly.entity_id
_entity_poly.type
_entity_poly.pdbx_seq_one_letter_code
_entity_poly.pdbx_strand_id
1 'polypeptide(L)'
;MPRRSHNLVSSRIIIVSARRTKRSASARSSNLRFPKSVAAEGMADRYFPNEMPDFVEEQEGAVAQSTLHSLLCLPYTKLTDKFLRAALDLKEKVVKETWLRNGRRVKDFTLYTGALGTAFLLFKAYQSCFVHNGCLIGLSVDLVWSRHVTFICGRAGVCALGAVIAKHAGDNVLLNHYLSSFREVFQDEQILGAAEEAAKVVWSRGLLKRVGICHGISGNTYVFLSLYRLTGRVEYLYRAKAFACFLLDRANQLIADGRMHSGDRPYSMFEGQAGMAHLLLDMIRPSESRFPAYEL
;
A
#
# COMPACT_ATOMS: atom_id res chain seq x y z
N MET A 1 36.73 20.58 11.28
CA MET A 1 35.36 21.07 11.52
C MET A 1 34.37 20.06 10.93
N PRO A 2 33.37 19.58 11.71
CA PRO A 2 32.90 18.20 11.58
C PRO A 2 31.64 18.00 10.74
N ARG A 3 31.50 16.72 10.37
CA ARG A 3 30.45 15.95 9.70
C ARG A 3 29.01 16.35 10.10
N ARG A 4 28.10 16.42 9.12
CA ARG A 4 26.66 16.20 9.35
C ARG A 4 26.33 14.77 8.95
N SER A 5 26.18 13.93 9.97
CA SER A 5 25.58 12.60 9.91
C SER A 5 24.10 12.72 9.57
N HIS A 6 23.67 12.12 8.46
CA HIS A 6 22.27 11.76 8.28
C HIS A 6 21.98 10.57 9.20
N ASN A 7 21.20 10.81 10.25
CA ASN A 7 20.67 9.77 11.11
C ASN A 7 19.72 8.87 10.29
N LEU A 8 20.21 7.70 9.91
CA LEU A 8 19.39 6.56 9.53
C LEU A 8 18.63 6.12 10.79
N VAL A 9 17.33 6.42 10.83
CA VAL A 9 16.44 5.85 11.85
C VAL A 9 16.37 4.35 11.61
N SER A 10 17.13 3.60 12.39
CA SER A 10 17.11 2.14 12.47
C SER A 10 15.85 1.74 13.24
N SER A 11 14.69 1.76 12.59
CA SER A 11 13.45 1.29 13.20
C SER A 11 13.44 -0.24 13.22
N ARG A 12 13.89 -0.82 14.35
CA ARG A 12 13.73 -2.24 14.67
C ARG A 12 12.26 -2.47 15.02
N ILE A 13 11.59 -3.36 14.29
CA ILE A 13 10.17 -3.71 14.52
C ILE A 13 10.11 -5.21 14.73
N ILE A 14 9.83 -5.67 15.96
CA ILE A 14 9.73 -7.08 16.33
C ILE A 14 8.48 -7.35 17.19
N ILE A 15 7.74 -8.43 16.91
CA ILE A 15 6.46 -8.79 17.57
C ILE A 15 6.64 -9.88 18.63
N VAL A 16 5.87 -9.82 19.72
CA VAL A 16 5.73 -10.94 20.69
C VAL A 16 4.30 -11.05 21.22
N SER A 17 3.78 -12.28 21.32
CA SER A 17 2.42 -12.60 21.78
C SER A 17 2.27 -12.56 23.32
N ALA A 18 1.13 -12.06 23.81
CA ALA A 18 0.70 -12.23 25.20
C ALA A 18 -0.49 -13.20 25.33
N ARG A 19 -0.39 -14.11 26.31
CA ARG A 19 -1.46 -15.00 26.76
C ARG A 19 -2.57 -14.22 27.47
N ARG A 20 -3.80 -14.68 27.27
CA ARG A 20 -5.05 -14.10 27.78
C ARG A 20 -5.37 -14.62 29.19
N THR A 21 -5.66 -13.73 30.13
CA THR A 21 -6.48 -14.03 31.32
C THR A 21 -7.47 -12.89 31.58
N LYS A 22 -8.71 -13.26 31.93
CA LYS A 22 -9.91 -12.40 32.09
C LYS A 22 -9.97 -11.76 33.48
N ARG A 23 -10.48 -10.52 33.61
CA ARG A 23 -11.76 -10.22 34.31
C ARG A 23 -12.17 -8.74 34.28
N SER A 24 -13.50 -8.59 34.29
CA SER A 24 -14.45 -7.48 34.33
C SER A 24 -14.12 -6.15 35.02
N ALA A 25 -14.69 -5.06 34.48
CA ALA A 25 -15.49 -4.08 35.24
C ALA A 25 -16.50 -3.37 34.32
N SER A 26 -17.69 -3.07 34.85
CA SER A 26 -18.84 -2.50 34.15
C SER A 26 -18.94 -0.98 34.33
N ALA A 27 -19.49 -0.25 33.35
CA ALA A 27 -20.33 0.93 33.60
C ALA A 27 -21.19 1.28 32.37
N ARG A 28 -22.49 1.50 32.61
CA ARG A 28 -23.52 2.14 31.75
C ARG A 28 -23.20 3.65 31.61
N SER A 29 -23.69 4.49 30.69
CA SER A 29 -24.76 4.53 29.66
C SER A 29 -24.37 5.64 28.65
N SER A 30 -24.83 5.68 27.40
CA SER A 30 -26.11 6.31 27.04
C SER A 30 -26.40 6.10 25.55
N ASN A 31 -27.69 6.02 25.21
CA ASN A 31 -28.23 5.46 23.97
C ASN A 31 -28.22 6.45 22.79
N LEU A 32 -27.59 6.06 21.69
CA LEU A 32 -27.95 6.51 20.34
C LEU A 32 -28.45 5.28 19.56
N ARG A 33 -29.77 5.21 19.33
CA ARG A 33 -30.43 4.10 18.63
C ARG A 33 -30.10 4.17 17.14
N PHE A 34 -29.25 3.27 16.66
CA PHE A 34 -29.17 2.92 15.24
C PHE A 34 -30.15 1.77 14.94
N PRO A 35 -30.85 1.79 13.80
CA PRO A 35 -31.84 0.78 13.45
C PRO A 35 -31.22 -0.62 13.37
N LYS A 36 -31.86 -1.61 14.00
CA LYS A 36 -31.37 -2.99 14.04
C LYS A 36 -31.64 -3.73 12.72
N SER A 37 -30.57 -4.35 12.24
CA SER A 37 -30.45 -5.66 11.59
C SER A 37 -31.20 -5.91 10.28
N VAL A 38 -30.45 -5.81 9.18
CA VAL A 38 -30.40 -6.85 8.14
C VAL A 38 -28.92 -7.10 7.79
N ALA A 39 -28.49 -8.36 7.84
CA ALA A 39 -27.21 -8.92 7.37
C ALA A 39 -25.91 -8.62 8.16
N ALA A 40 -25.76 -9.22 9.36
CA ALA A 40 -24.43 -9.40 9.97
C ALA A 40 -23.68 -10.63 9.39
N GLU A 41 -24.40 -11.66 8.93
CA GLU A 41 -23.79 -12.92 8.44
C GLU A 41 -23.12 -12.78 7.05
N GLY A 42 -23.61 -11.88 6.19
CA GLY A 42 -23.04 -11.67 4.84
C GLY A 42 -21.81 -10.76 4.78
N MET A 43 -21.49 -10.03 5.86
CA MET A 43 -20.33 -9.11 5.90
C MET A 43 -19.04 -9.78 6.38
N ALA A 44 -19.12 -10.78 7.27
CA ALA A 44 -17.96 -11.47 7.81
C ALA A 44 -17.21 -12.31 6.76
N ASP A 45 -17.89 -12.70 5.67
CA ASP A 45 -17.29 -13.52 4.61
C ASP A 45 -16.40 -12.72 3.63
N ARG A 46 -16.40 -11.39 3.70
CA ARG A 46 -15.68 -10.52 2.74
C ARG A 46 -14.22 -10.21 3.12
N TYR A 47 -13.84 -10.47 4.36
CA TYR A 47 -12.50 -10.19 4.90
C TYR A 47 -12.01 -11.34 5.78
N PHE A 48 -10.69 -11.43 5.95
CA PHE A 48 -10.07 -12.31 6.93
C PHE A 48 -10.08 -11.60 8.30
N PRO A 49 -10.43 -12.29 9.39
CA PRO A 49 -10.26 -11.73 10.73
C PRO A 49 -8.82 -11.28 10.95
N ASN A 50 -8.62 -10.03 11.40
CA ASN A 50 -7.28 -9.57 11.74
C ASN A 50 -6.90 -10.05 13.14
N GLU A 51 -6.14 -11.13 13.19
CA GLU A 51 -5.57 -11.71 14.41
C GLU A 51 -4.09 -11.37 14.59
N MET A 52 -3.55 -10.47 13.76
CA MET A 52 -2.19 -9.96 13.94
C MET A 52 -2.16 -9.10 15.21
N PRO A 53 -1.07 -9.15 16.00
CA PRO A 53 -1.04 -8.44 17.26
C PRO A 53 -0.93 -6.93 17.03
N ASP A 54 -1.32 -6.15 18.03
CA ASP A 54 -1.21 -4.70 17.99
C ASP A 54 0.24 -4.23 18.17
N PHE A 55 0.50 -2.95 17.85
CA PHE A 55 1.79 -2.32 18.08
C PHE A 55 2.05 -2.16 19.59
N VAL A 56 3.28 -2.45 20.03
CA VAL A 56 3.73 -2.27 21.42
C VAL A 56 5.16 -1.71 21.39
N GLU A 57 5.46 -0.74 22.27
CA GLU A 57 6.81 -0.20 22.48
C GLU A 57 7.70 -1.21 23.28
N GLU A 58 9.02 -1.16 23.07
CA GLU A 58 9.98 -2.28 23.22
C GLU A 58 10.07 -2.97 24.61
N GLN A 59 10.12 -4.32 24.65
CA GLN A 59 10.78 -5.16 25.70
C GLN A 59 11.33 -6.48 25.12
N GLU A 60 12.45 -7.00 25.64
CA GLU A 60 13.21 -8.15 25.11
C GLU A 60 12.57 -9.55 25.38
N GLY A 61 12.68 -10.47 24.41
CA GLY A 61 12.71 -11.93 24.66
C GLY A 61 11.55 -12.79 24.11
N ALA A 62 11.49 -13.03 22.79
CA ALA A 62 10.35 -13.75 22.19
C ALA A 62 10.64 -14.78 21.11
N VAL A 63 9.78 -15.79 21.09
CA VAL A 63 9.81 -16.91 20.16
C VAL A 63 8.69 -16.75 19.12
N ALA A 64 9.03 -16.88 17.84
CA ALA A 64 8.08 -16.72 16.75
C ALA A 64 7.06 -17.87 16.67
N GLN A 65 5.77 -17.55 16.63
CA GLN A 65 4.68 -18.54 16.68
C GLN A 65 4.16 -18.98 15.30
N SER A 66 4.48 -18.25 14.22
CA SER A 66 4.08 -18.57 12.84
C SER A 66 5.03 -17.90 11.83
N THR A 67 4.95 -18.28 10.55
CA THR A 67 5.74 -17.66 9.46
C THR A 67 5.43 -16.17 9.32
N LEU A 68 4.14 -15.79 9.36
CA LEU A 68 3.70 -14.39 9.37
C LEU A 68 4.25 -13.62 10.57
N HIS A 69 4.19 -14.23 11.77
CA HIS A 69 4.74 -13.61 12.96
C HIS A 69 6.26 -13.44 12.87
N SER A 70 6.97 -14.44 12.32
CA SER A 70 8.40 -14.34 12.05
C SER A 70 8.74 -13.19 11.08
N LEU A 71 7.97 -13.00 10.00
CA LEU A 71 8.14 -11.86 9.09
C LEU A 71 7.95 -10.52 9.78
N LEU A 72 6.92 -10.43 10.61
CA LEU A 72 6.65 -9.23 11.38
C LEU A 72 7.71 -8.97 12.47
N CYS A 73 8.39 -10.01 12.94
CA CYS A 73 9.52 -9.93 13.84
C CYS A 73 10.82 -9.46 13.17
N LEU A 74 10.87 -9.35 11.84
CA LEU A 74 12.11 -8.99 11.17
C LEU A 74 12.42 -7.51 11.33
N PRO A 75 13.71 -7.16 11.55
CA PRO A 75 14.20 -5.81 11.38
C PRO A 75 13.76 -5.27 10.02
N TYR A 76 13.33 -4.01 9.98
CA TYR A 76 12.71 -3.45 8.78
C TYR A 76 13.63 -3.56 7.55
N THR A 77 14.95 -3.39 7.71
CA THR A 77 15.95 -3.55 6.64
C THR A 77 15.97 -4.95 6.01
N LYS A 78 15.87 -6.03 6.80
CA LYS A 78 15.79 -7.39 6.26
C LYS A 78 14.44 -7.67 5.60
N LEU A 79 13.40 -7.01 6.09
CA LEU A 79 12.06 -7.14 5.54
C LEU A 79 11.93 -6.40 4.19
N THR A 80 12.54 -5.22 4.05
CA THR A 80 12.58 -4.49 2.77
C THR A 80 13.27 -5.28 1.68
N ASP A 81 14.34 -6.03 2.00
CA ASP A 81 14.97 -6.95 1.03
C ASP A 81 13.99 -8.03 0.54
N LYS A 82 13.17 -8.57 1.44
CA LYS A 82 12.15 -9.57 1.08
C LYS A 82 11.03 -8.96 0.23
N PHE A 83 10.57 -7.75 0.58
CA PHE A 83 9.59 -7.02 -0.22
C PHE A 83 10.11 -6.70 -1.61
N LEU A 84 11.35 -6.20 -1.73
CA LEU A 84 11.96 -5.89 -3.01
C LEU A 84 12.05 -7.14 -3.89
N ARG A 85 12.57 -8.26 -3.37
CA ARG A 85 12.67 -9.51 -4.14
C ARG A 85 11.30 -9.98 -4.62
N ALA A 86 10.32 -10.06 -3.72
CA ALA A 86 8.97 -10.47 -4.08
C ALA A 86 8.32 -9.53 -5.11
N ALA A 87 8.54 -8.23 -4.99
CA ALA A 87 8.02 -7.26 -5.94
C ALA A 87 8.64 -7.41 -7.33
N LEU A 88 9.95 -7.67 -7.42
CA LEU A 88 10.63 -7.91 -8.68
C LEU A 88 10.17 -9.21 -9.33
N ASP A 89 9.98 -10.28 -8.55
CA ASP A 89 9.43 -11.55 -9.05
C ASP A 89 8.00 -11.37 -9.60
N LEU A 90 7.16 -10.61 -8.89
CA LEU A 90 5.82 -10.28 -9.37
C LEU A 90 5.86 -9.39 -10.61
N LYS A 91 6.76 -8.41 -10.67
CA LYS A 91 6.96 -7.55 -11.84
C LYS A 91 7.29 -8.39 -13.07
N GLU A 92 8.22 -9.35 -12.97
CA GLU A 92 8.54 -10.25 -14.10
C GLU A 92 7.33 -11.06 -14.56
N LYS A 93 6.53 -11.59 -13.61
CA LYS A 93 5.27 -12.28 -13.94
C LYS A 93 4.27 -11.35 -14.65
N VAL A 94 4.10 -10.13 -14.16
CA VAL A 94 3.20 -9.13 -14.75
C VAL A 94 3.63 -8.80 -16.17
N VAL A 95 4.92 -8.54 -16.41
CA VAL A 95 5.44 -8.26 -17.75
C VAL A 95 5.24 -9.46 -18.69
N LYS A 96 5.52 -10.67 -18.22
CA LYS A 96 5.31 -11.88 -19.00
C LYS A 96 3.87 -12.02 -19.46
N GLU A 97 2.91 -11.85 -18.55
CA GLU A 97 1.49 -12.09 -18.84
C GLU A 97 0.82 -10.92 -19.57
N THR A 98 1.24 -9.68 -19.30
CA THR A 98 0.58 -8.49 -19.90
C THR A 98 1.23 -8.06 -21.21
N TRP A 99 2.53 -8.32 -21.40
CA TRP A 99 3.29 -7.87 -22.56
C TRP A 99 3.78 -9.02 -23.45
N LEU A 100 4.55 -9.97 -22.90
CA LEU A 100 5.22 -10.99 -23.72
C LEU A 100 4.24 -12.01 -24.30
N ARG A 101 3.32 -12.54 -23.48
CA ARG A 101 2.34 -13.56 -23.87
C ARG A 101 1.38 -13.06 -24.97
N ASN A 102 1.11 -11.76 -25.01
CA ASN A 102 0.25 -11.13 -26.01
C ASN A 102 1.00 -10.73 -27.29
N GLY A 103 2.25 -11.19 -27.47
CA GLY A 103 3.07 -10.83 -28.63
C GLY A 103 3.31 -9.33 -28.74
N ARG A 104 3.41 -8.63 -27.59
CA ARG A 104 3.53 -7.16 -27.50
C ARG A 104 2.36 -6.39 -28.11
N ARG A 105 1.20 -7.02 -28.27
CA ARG A 105 -0.04 -6.36 -28.73
C ARG A 105 -0.87 -5.94 -27.51
N VAL A 106 -1.26 -4.67 -27.47
CA VAL A 106 -2.06 -4.11 -26.39
C VAL A 106 -3.48 -3.85 -26.87
N LYS A 107 -4.46 -4.35 -26.11
CA LYS A 107 -5.90 -4.05 -26.32
C LYS A 107 -6.42 -3.03 -25.32
N ASP A 108 -5.99 -3.13 -24.06
CA ASP A 108 -6.34 -2.20 -22.99
C ASP A 108 -5.11 -1.36 -22.61
N PHE A 109 -5.22 -0.05 -22.81
CA PHE A 109 -4.15 0.91 -22.56
C PHE A 109 -4.32 1.67 -21.23
N THR A 110 -5.36 1.36 -20.44
CA THR A 110 -5.65 2.08 -19.20
C THR A 110 -4.62 1.80 -18.11
N LEU A 111 -4.50 2.73 -17.16
CA LEU A 111 -3.70 2.49 -15.95
C LEU A 111 -4.36 1.42 -15.08
N TYR A 112 -5.70 1.43 -15.00
CA TYR A 112 -6.49 0.55 -14.15
C TYR A 112 -6.22 -0.94 -14.44
N THR A 113 -6.51 -1.37 -15.67
CA THR A 113 -6.48 -2.79 -16.10
C THR A 113 -5.55 -3.10 -17.26
N GLY A 114 -4.93 -2.08 -17.84
CA GLY A 114 -4.22 -2.16 -19.10
C GLY A 114 -2.69 -2.04 -19.00
N ALA A 115 -2.06 -1.90 -20.16
CA ALA A 115 -0.61 -1.86 -20.31
C ALA A 115 0.05 -0.64 -19.64
N LEU A 116 -0.67 0.47 -19.48
CA LEU A 116 -0.15 1.62 -18.73
C LEU A 116 0.04 1.27 -17.25
N GLY A 117 -0.78 0.38 -16.68
CA GLY A 117 -0.57 -0.20 -15.35
C GLY A 117 0.76 -0.94 -15.24
N THR A 118 1.07 -1.78 -16.24
CA THR A 118 2.38 -2.46 -16.33
C THR A 118 3.53 -1.47 -16.44
N ALA A 119 3.42 -0.46 -17.32
CA ALA A 119 4.45 0.56 -17.49
C ALA A 119 4.67 1.38 -16.20
N PHE A 120 3.60 1.69 -15.47
CA PHE A 120 3.67 2.42 -14.20
C PHE A 120 4.35 1.57 -13.11
N LEU A 121 4.07 0.27 -13.03
CA LEU A 121 4.79 -0.65 -12.15
C LEU A 121 6.28 -0.72 -12.49
N LEU A 122 6.62 -0.79 -13.78
CA LEU A 122 8.01 -0.79 -14.25
C LEU A 122 8.76 0.48 -13.85
N PHE A 123 8.13 1.64 -14.04
CA PHE A 123 8.68 2.92 -13.61
C PHE A 123 8.90 2.95 -12.08
N LYS A 124 7.94 2.44 -11.30
CA LYS A 124 8.10 2.34 -9.84
C LYS A 124 9.26 1.43 -9.44
N ALA A 125 9.39 0.28 -10.09
CA ALA A 125 10.49 -0.64 -9.84
C ALA A 125 11.85 0.01 -10.13
N TYR A 126 11.95 0.78 -11.21
CA TYR A 126 13.13 1.57 -11.54
C TYR A 126 13.48 2.56 -10.42
N GLN A 127 12.50 3.35 -9.95
CA GLN A 127 12.72 4.30 -8.85
C GLN A 127 13.21 3.60 -7.58
N SER A 128 12.59 2.47 -7.20
CA SER A 128 12.95 1.74 -5.98
C SER A 128 14.31 1.01 -6.09
N CYS A 129 14.65 0.45 -7.25
CA CYS A 129 15.95 -0.22 -7.48
C CYS A 129 17.11 0.76 -7.53
N PHE A 130 16.91 1.92 -8.16
CA PHE A 130 17.92 2.99 -8.21
C PHE A 130 18.29 3.43 -6.78
N VAL A 131 17.30 3.58 -5.91
CA VAL A 131 17.51 4.01 -4.52
C VAL A 131 18.09 2.91 -3.63
N HIS A 132 17.73 1.64 -3.86
CA HIS A 132 18.20 0.54 -3.01
C HIS A 132 19.63 0.09 -3.33
N ASN A 133 19.99 -0.03 -4.62
CA ASN A 133 21.24 -0.67 -5.05
C ASN A 133 22.02 0.09 -6.15
N GLY A 134 21.56 1.27 -6.61
CA GLY A 134 22.24 2.04 -7.67
C GLY A 134 22.32 1.34 -9.04
N CYS A 135 21.55 0.27 -9.26
CA CYS A 135 21.61 -0.54 -10.48
C CYS A 135 20.49 -0.14 -11.46
N LEU A 136 20.89 0.29 -12.66
CA LEU A 136 19.99 0.61 -13.78
C LEU A 136 19.57 -0.69 -14.47
N ILE A 137 18.36 -1.17 -14.18
CA ILE A 137 17.73 -2.21 -15.02
C ILE A 137 17.01 -1.47 -16.14
N GLY A 138 17.50 -1.61 -17.38
CA GLY A 138 17.00 -0.90 -18.55
C GLY A 138 15.51 -1.17 -18.81
N LEU A 139 14.76 -0.09 -19.03
CA LEU A 139 13.36 -0.13 -19.48
C LEU A 139 13.30 0.34 -20.92
N SER A 140 12.88 -0.53 -21.84
CA SER A 140 12.34 -0.14 -23.14
C SER A 140 10.83 -0.37 -23.13
N VAL A 141 10.07 0.73 -23.13
CA VAL A 141 8.61 0.69 -23.27
C VAL A 141 8.22 1.65 -24.38
N ASP A 142 7.97 1.13 -25.57
CA ASP A 142 7.37 1.88 -26.67
C ASP A 142 5.85 1.98 -26.42
N LEU A 143 5.38 3.12 -25.93
CA LEU A 143 3.95 3.40 -25.72
C LEU A 143 3.39 4.20 -26.90
N VAL A 144 2.46 3.59 -27.64
CA VAL A 144 1.71 4.19 -28.77
C VAL A 144 0.31 4.63 -28.34
N TRP A 145 -0.17 5.72 -28.95
CA TRP A 145 -1.34 6.54 -28.62
C TRP A 145 -2.73 5.87 -28.54
N SER A 146 -3.58 6.36 -27.63
CA SER A 146 -5.01 6.00 -27.48
C SER A 146 -5.91 7.17 -27.03
N ARG A 147 -7.25 7.07 -27.22
CA ARG A 147 -8.23 8.18 -27.34
C ARG A 147 -9.18 8.49 -26.14
N HIS A 148 -9.11 7.84 -24.96
CA HIS A 148 -10.09 8.07 -23.85
C HIS A 148 -9.67 9.19 -22.86
N VAL A 149 -10.54 9.66 -21.92
CA VAL A 149 -10.47 11.03 -21.31
C VAL A 149 -10.42 11.14 -19.74
N THR A 150 -10.28 10.08 -18.94
CA THR A 150 -10.17 10.22 -17.43
C THR A 150 -8.74 10.04 -16.89
N PHE A 151 -8.42 10.30 -15.60
CA PHE A 151 -7.04 10.22 -15.06
C PHE A 151 -6.57 8.76 -14.86
N ILE A 152 -7.40 7.94 -14.22
CA ILE A 152 -7.15 6.51 -13.97
C ILE A 152 -7.52 5.65 -15.20
N CYS A 153 -8.42 6.13 -16.06
CA CYS A 153 -8.93 5.39 -17.23
C CYS A 153 -8.85 6.16 -18.57
N GLY A 154 -7.95 7.14 -18.75
CA GLY A 154 -7.80 7.90 -20.01
C GLY A 154 -6.65 8.94 -20.08
N ARG A 155 -6.75 9.90 -21.02
CA ARG A 155 -5.75 10.94 -21.37
C ARG A 155 -5.60 12.05 -20.35
N ALA A 156 -6.55 12.24 -19.43
CA ALA A 156 -6.38 13.26 -18.38
C ALA A 156 -5.17 12.94 -17.48
N GLY A 157 -4.76 11.67 -17.38
CA GLY A 157 -3.51 11.25 -16.72
C GLY A 157 -2.25 11.75 -17.42
N VAL A 158 -2.20 11.61 -18.74
CA VAL A 158 -1.06 12.02 -19.58
C VAL A 158 -0.96 13.54 -19.70
N CYS A 159 -2.11 14.22 -19.87
CA CYS A 159 -2.17 15.68 -19.96
C CYS A 159 -1.98 16.37 -18.60
N ALA A 160 -2.45 15.81 -17.48
CA ALA A 160 -2.19 16.39 -16.16
C ALA A 160 -0.71 16.29 -15.78
N LEU A 161 -0.05 15.16 -16.07
CA LEU A 161 1.39 15.01 -15.87
C LEU A 161 2.17 15.95 -16.80
N GLY A 162 1.76 16.07 -18.08
CA GLY A 162 2.34 17.02 -19.04
C GLY A 162 2.13 18.50 -18.68
N ALA A 163 0.98 18.86 -18.12
CA ALA A 163 0.64 20.24 -17.72
C ALA A 163 1.33 20.65 -16.41
N VAL A 164 1.50 19.72 -15.46
CA VAL A 164 2.30 19.94 -14.24
C VAL A 164 3.78 20.09 -14.60
N ILE A 165 4.30 19.28 -15.53
CA ILE A 165 5.68 19.38 -16.03
C ILE A 165 5.89 20.68 -16.85
N ALA A 166 4.92 21.09 -17.66
CA ALA A 166 4.99 22.33 -18.44
C ALA A 166 4.81 23.61 -17.60
N LYS A 167 4.03 23.56 -16.51
CA LYS A 167 3.84 24.69 -15.58
C LYS A 167 5.04 24.87 -14.64
N HIS A 168 5.84 23.83 -14.42
CA HIS A 168 7.06 23.89 -13.63
C HIS A 168 8.30 24.34 -14.40
N ALA A 169 8.09 25.01 -15.54
CA ALA A 169 9.11 25.80 -16.21
C ALA A 169 9.41 27.16 -15.52
N GLY A 170 8.86 27.48 -14.33
CA GLY A 170 9.37 28.62 -13.57
C GLY A 170 8.59 29.25 -12.41
N ASP A 171 7.40 28.80 -11.97
CA ASP A 171 6.67 29.47 -10.88
C ASP A 171 6.49 28.60 -9.61
N ASN A 172 7.35 28.86 -8.62
CA ASN A 172 7.40 28.19 -7.33
C ASN A 172 6.35 28.73 -6.33
N VAL A 173 5.79 29.92 -6.55
CA VAL A 173 4.89 30.58 -5.59
C VAL A 173 3.51 29.94 -5.63
N LEU A 174 3.01 29.66 -6.83
CA LEU A 174 1.69 29.05 -7.01
C LEU A 174 1.69 27.56 -6.60
N LEU A 175 2.81 26.85 -6.79
CA LEU A 175 3.00 25.51 -6.24
C LEU A 175 2.91 25.53 -4.71
N ASN A 176 3.62 26.45 -4.06
CA ASN A 176 3.62 26.57 -2.61
C ASN A 176 2.24 26.95 -2.05
N HIS A 177 1.44 27.76 -2.78
CA HIS A 177 0.07 28.12 -2.39
C HIS A 177 -0.92 26.94 -2.44
N TYR A 178 -0.86 26.09 -3.47
CA TYR A 178 -1.71 24.88 -3.53
C TYR A 178 -1.25 23.83 -2.50
N LEU A 179 0.06 23.70 -2.26
CA LEU A 179 0.59 22.82 -1.22
C LEU A 179 0.29 23.31 0.20
N SER A 180 0.28 24.63 0.44
CA SER A 180 -0.06 25.21 1.75
C SER A 180 -1.55 25.09 2.05
N SER A 181 -2.42 25.37 1.08
CA SER A 181 -3.88 25.24 1.23
C SER A 181 -4.28 23.77 1.44
N PHE A 182 -3.57 22.83 0.81
CA PHE A 182 -3.76 21.40 1.07
C PHE A 182 -3.28 21.03 2.48
N ARG A 183 -2.14 21.56 2.95
CA ARG A 183 -1.65 21.31 4.31
C ARG A 183 -2.56 21.88 5.40
N GLU A 184 -3.14 23.06 5.19
CA GLU A 184 -4.07 23.69 6.15
C GLU A 184 -5.37 22.87 6.33
N VAL A 185 -5.90 22.25 5.27
CA VAL A 185 -7.06 21.35 5.35
C VAL A 185 -6.75 20.06 6.13
N PHE A 186 -5.49 19.60 6.14
CA PHE A 186 -5.07 18.40 6.88
C PHE A 186 -4.58 18.70 8.31
N GLN A 187 -4.52 19.98 8.72
CA GLN A 187 -4.19 20.39 10.09
C GLN A 187 -5.42 20.58 10.97
N ASP A 188 -6.62 20.35 10.45
CA ASP A 188 -7.83 20.29 11.26
C ASP A 188 -7.83 18.99 12.08
N GLU A 189 -7.75 19.12 13.41
CA GLU A 189 -7.80 17.98 14.34
C GLU A 189 -9.04 17.10 14.12
N GLN A 190 -10.15 17.66 13.63
CA GLN A 190 -11.36 16.88 13.33
C GLN A 190 -11.16 15.94 12.13
N ILE A 191 -10.44 16.40 11.10
CA ILE A 191 -10.13 15.59 9.90
C ILE A 191 -9.13 14.49 10.24
N LEU A 192 -8.12 14.81 11.05
CA LEU A 192 -7.18 13.81 11.54
C LEU A 192 -7.90 12.76 12.39
N GLY A 193 -8.72 13.18 13.36
CA GLY A 193 -9.51 12.27 14.20
C GLY A 193 -10.41 11.34 13.37
N ALA A 194 -11.09 11.87 12.36
CA ALA A 194 -11.90 11.05 11.43
C ALA A 194 -11.05 10.04 10.65
N ALA A 195 -9.85 10.43 10.19
CA ALA A 195 -8.92 9.55 9.50
C ALA A 195 -8.41 8.42 10.42
N GLU A 196 -8.14 8.72 11.69
CA GLU A 196 -7.76 7.71 12.68
C GLU A 196 -8.88 6.69 12.94
N GLU A 197 -10.13 7.14 13.08
CA GLU A 197 -11.29 6.25 13.23
C GLU A 197 -11.49 5.36 12.00
N ALA A 198 -11.35 5.93 10.80
CA ALA A 198 -11.38 5.16 9.55
C ALA A 198 -10.27 4.09 9.55
N ALA A 199 -9.07 4.43 10.01
CA ALA A 199 -7.97 3.47 10.10
C ALA A 199 -8.23 2.34 11.11
N LYS A 200 -8.99 2.56 12.20
CA LYS A 200 -9.42 1.48 13.11
C LYS A 200 -10.36 0.50 12.41
N VAL A 201 -11.26 1.00 11.56
CA VAL A 201 -12.12 0.15 10.72
C VAL A 201 -11.28 -0.65 9.71
N VAL A 202 -10.32 -0.01 9.06
CA VAL A 202 -9.42 -0.69 8.12
C VAL A 202 -8.53 -1.71 8.85
N TRP A 203 -8.07 -1.43 10.06
CA TRP A 203 -7.29 -2.39 10.85
C TRP A 203 -8.10 -3.65 11.17
N SER A 204 -9.36 -3.49 11.59
CA SER A 204 -10.21 -4.62 11.98
C SER A 204 -10.78 -5.40 10.79
N ARG A 205 -11.07 -4.73 9.67
CA ARG A 205 -11.87 -5.29 8.55
C ARG A 205 -11.24 -5.13 7.17
N GLY A 206 -10.07 -4.51 7.08
CA GLY A 206 -9.40 -4.18 5.82
C GLY A 206 -8.55 -5.30 5.21
N LEU A 207 -8.38 -6.44 5.89
CA LEU A 207 -7.82 -7.66 5.30
C LEU A 207 -8.83 -8.34 4.36
N LEU A 208 -9.23 -7.63 3.32
CA LEU A 208 -10.23 -8.10 2.36
C LEU A 208 -9.79 -9.41 1.69
N LYS A 209 -10.73 -10.25 1.28
CA LYS A 209 -10.45 -11.47 0.49
C LYS A 209 -10.12 -11.14 -0.98
N ARG A 210 -9.33 -10.08 -1.22
CA ARG A 210 -8.92 -9.59 -2.54
C ARG A 210 -7.54 -8.96 -2.46
N VAL A 211 -6.70 -9.18 -3.48
CA VAL A 211 -5.30 -8.77 -3.45
C VAL A 211 -5.06 -7.30 -3.81
N GLY A 212 -5.83 -6.76 -4.76
CA GLY A 212 -5.51 -5.51 -5.47
C GLY A 212 -5.59 -4.20 -4.69
N ILE A 213 -5.42 -3.10 -5.44
CA ILE A 213 -5.39 -1.73 -4.95
C ILE A 213 -6.79 -1.11 -4.82
N CYS A 214 -7.71 -1.40 -5.74
CA CYS A 214 -9.02 -0.74 -5.77
C CYS A 214 -9.91 -1.10 -4.56
N HIS A 215 -9.97 -2.38 -4.19
CA HIS A 215 -10.77 -2.88 -3.07
C HIS A 215 -10.18 -4.19 -2.53
N GLY A 216 -8.86 -4.17 -2.30
CA GLY A 216 -8.10 -5.29 -1.74
C GLY A 216 -7.13 -4.84 -0.65
N ILE A 217 -6.38 -5.80 -0.13
CA ILE A 217 -5.44 -5.56 0.98
C ILE A 217 -4.36 -4.56 0.54
N SER A 218 -3.92 -4.60 -0.73
CA SER A 218 -2.85 -3.72 -1.20
C SER A 218 -3.26 -2.25 -1.12
N GLY A 219 -4.49 -1.92 -1.52
CA GLY A 219 -5.03 -0.56 -1.43
C GLY A 219 -5.23 -0.11 -0.01
N ASN A 220 -5.84 -0.96 0.82
CA ASN A 220 -6.09 -0.66 2.23
C ASN A 220 -4.82 -0.40 3.04
N THR A 221 -3.69 -0.98 2.61
CA THR A 221 -2.39 -0.74 3.25
C THR A 221 -1.98 0.74 3.17
N TYR A 222 -2.35 1.44 2.10
CA TYR A 222 -2.02 2.86 1.93
C TYR A 222 -2.71 3.77 2.95
N VAL A 223 -3.84 3.37 3.54
CA VAL A 223 -4.46 4.15 4.64
C VAL A 223 -3.46 4.34 5.78
N PHE A 224 -2.74 3.28 6.14
CA PHE A 224 -1.72 3.34 7.18
C PHE A 224 -0.45 4.08 6.72
N LEU A 225 -0.06 3.92 5.45
CA LEU A 225 1.09 4.66 4.91
C LEU A 225 0.83 6.18 4.86
N SER A 226 -0.36 6.60 4.46
CA SER A 226 -0.78 8.01 4.47
C SER A 226 -0.79 8.57 5.89
N LEU A 227 -1.33 7.84 6.87
CA LEU A 227 -1.31 8.26 8.27
C LEU A 227 0.10 8.29 8.87
N TYR A 228 0.96 7.32 8.52
CA TYR A 228 2.36 7.35 8.93
C TYR A 228 3.08 8.57 8.37
N ARG A 229 2.88 8.89 7.08
CA ARG A 229 3.46 10.07 6.44
C ARG A 229 2.94 11.38 7.05
N LEU A 230 1.66 11.44 7.39
CA LEU A 230 1.02 12.63 7.95
C LEU A 230 1.46 12.87 9.40
N THR A 231 1.56 11.82 10.21
CA THR A 231 1.70 11.93 11.67
C THR A 231 3.07 11.54 12.21
N GLY A 232 3.88 10.80 11.43
CA GLY A 232 5.13 10.21 11.89
C GLY A 232 4.99 9.07 12.90
N ARG A 233 3.77 8.70 13.32
CA ARG A 233 3.54 7.67 14.34
C ARG A 233 3.85 6.27 13.81
N VAL A 234 4.80 5.61 14.45
CA VAL A 234 5.31 4.28 14.07
C VAL A 234 4.26 3.17 14.13
N GLU A 235 3.19 3.33 14.92
CA GLU A 235 2.05 2.41 14.95
C GLU A 235 1.43 2.22 13.55
N TYR A 236 1.29 3.29 12.76
CA TYR A 236 0.75 3.14 11.41
C TYR A 236 1.72 2.47 10.46
N LEU A 237 3.03 2.74 10.59
CA LEU A 237 4.04 2.00 9.84
C LEU A 237 3.97 0.50 10.17
N TYR A 238 3.77 0.16 11.44
CA TYR A 238 3.59 -1.21 11.87
C TYR A 238 2.34 -1.85 11.23
N ARG A 239 1.19 -1.16 11.21
CA ARG A 239 -0.03 -1.67 10.57
C ARG A 239 0.15 -1.86 9.05
N ALA A 240 0.83 -0.93 8.38
CA ALA A 240 1.18 -1.06 6.96
C ALA A 240 2.07 -2.30 6.73
N LYS A 241 3.11 -2.45 7.56
CA LYS A 241 3.99 -3.63 7.57
C LYS A 241 3.21 -4.92 7.77
N ALA A 242 2.23 -4.94 8.68
CA ALA A 242 1.41 -6.12 8.94
C ALA A 242 0.63 -6.58 7.72
N PHE A 243 -0.03 -5.66 7.02
CA PHE A 243 -0.80 -5.98 5.82
C PHE A 243 0.11 -6.43 4.66
N ALA A 244 1.25 -5.77 4.47
CA ALA A 244 2.25 -6.18 3.47
C ALA A 244 2.85 -7.57 3.77
N CYS A 245 3.16 -7.87 5.04
CA CYS A 245 3.61 -9.20 5.46
C CYS A 245 2.53 -10.27 5.24
N PHE A 246 1.26 -9.97 5.53
CA PHE A 246 0.16 -10.88 5.26
C PHE A 246 0.08 -11.24 3.77
N LEU A 247 0.19 -10.23 2.89
CA LEU A 247 0.23 -10.44 1.45
C LEU A 247 1.43 -11.30 1.03
N LEU A 248 2.62 -10.98 1.51
CA LEU A 248 3.85 -11.71 1.21
C LEU A 248 3.79 -13.18 1.64
N ASP A 249 3.24 -13.46 2.83
CA ASP A 249 3.17 -14.79 3.43
C ASP A 249 2.04 -15.64 2.84
N ARG A 250 0.86 -15.05 2.61
CA ARG A 250 -0.38 -15.82 2.40
C ARG A 250 -1.05 -15.63 1.05
N ALA A 251 -0.81 -14.52 0.33
CA ALA A 251 -1.61 -14.20 -0.86
C ALA A 251 -1.56 -15.30 -1.93
N ASN A 252 -0.38 -15.84 -2.22
CA ASN A 252 -0.21 -16.89 -3.23
C ASN A 252 -1.05 -18.14 -2.91
N GLN A 253 -0.98 -18.64 -1.67
CA GLN A 253 -1.74 -19.81 -1.24
C GLN A 253 -3.23 -19.52 -1.22
N LEU A 254 -3.65 -18.39 -0.65
CA LEU A 254 -5.07 -18.02 -0.57
C LEU A 254 -5.70 -17.83 -1.95
N ILE A 255 -4.96 -17.31 -2.92
CA ILE A 255 -5.41 -17.20 -4.31
C ILE A 255 -5.52 -18.60 -4.94
N ALA A 256 -4.53 -19.46 -4.76
CA ALA A 256 -4.55 -20.83 -5.29
C ALA A 256 -5.72 -21.66 -4.73
N ASP A 257 -6.04 -21.46 -3.46
CA ASP A 257 -7.17 -22.13 -2.78
C ASP A 257 -8.54 -21.51 -3.10
N GLY A 258 -8.59 -20.44 -3.91
CA GLY A 258 -9.84 -19.71 -4.21
C GLY A 258 -10.42 -18.92 -3.03
N ARG A 259 -9.67 -18.79 -1.92
CA ARG A 259 -10.09 -18.06 -0.71
C ARG A 259 -9.82 -16.56 -0.80
N MET A 260 -8.97 -16.13 -1.72
CA MET A 260 -8.69 -14.72 -2.04
C MET A 260 -8.84 -14.50 -3.54
N HIS A 261 -9.63 -13.50 -3.93
CA HIS A 261 -9.80 -13.12 -5.32
C HIS A 261 -8.54 -12.42 -5.86
N SER A 262 -8.00 -12.91 -6.98
CA SER A 262 -6.80 -12.35 -7.63
C SER A 262 -7.08 -11.11 -8.49
N GLY A 263 -8.36 -10.75 -8.69
CA GLY A 263 -8.81 -9.67 -9.57
C GLY A 263 -9.38 -10.22 -10.87
N ASP A 264 -10.35 -9.53 -11.48
CA ASP A 264 -10.93 -9.96 -12.76
C ASP A 264 -9.85 -9.94 -13.85
N ARG A 265 -8.89 -9.03 -13.71
CA ARG A 265 -7.60 -9.04 -14.41
C ARG A 265 -6.45 -9.28 -13.43
N PRO A 266 -6.00 -10.54 -13.25
CA PRO A 266 -5.09 -10.94 -12.17
C PRO A 266 -3.72 -10.24 -12.15
N TYR A 267 -3.29 -9.66 -13.27
CA TYR A 267 -2.01 -8.97 -13.42
C TYR A 267 -2.16 -7.47 -13.64
N SER A 268 -3.36 -6.92 -13.46
CA SER A 268 -3.59 -5.48 -13.56
C SER A 268 -3.09 -4.71 -12.35
N MET A 269 -2.85 -3.41 -12.55
CA MET A 269 -2.38 -2.50 -11.51
C MET A 269 -3.42 -2.33 -10.40
N PHE A 270 -4.70 -2.15 -10.74
CA PHE A 270 -5.70 -1.84 -9.73
C PHE A 270 -6.39 -3.06 -9.13
N GLU A 271 -6.59 -4.15 -9.88
CA GLU A 271 -7.32 -5.33 -9.37
C GLU A 271 -6.38 -6.45 -8.91
N GLY A 272 -5.20 -6.53 -9.53
CA GLY A 272 -4.35 -7.71 -9.49
C GLY A 272 -3.01 -7.56 -8.80
N GLN A 273 -2.12 -8.50 -9.12
CA GLN A 273 -0.81 -8.65 -8.48
C GLN A 273 0.19 -7.55 -8.85
N ALA A 274 -0.04 -6.78 -9.92
CA ALA A 274 0.78 -5.61 -10.21
C ALA A 274 0.61 -4.53 -9.14
N GLY A 275 -0.61 -4.35 -8.61
CA GLY A 275 -0.88 -3.47 -7.48
C GLY A 275 -0.19 -3.93 -6.19
N MET A 276 -0.17 -5.25 -5.93
CA MET A 276 0.60 -5.82 -4.83
C MET A 276 2.10 -5.55 -4.99
N ALA A 277 2.66 -5.79 -6.17
CA ALA A 277 4.06 -5.49 -6.45
C ALA A 277 4.38 -4.00 -6.23
N HIS A 278 3.49 -3.11 -6.67
CA HIS A 278 3.64 -1.67 -6.46
C HIS A 278 3.68 -1.29 -4.98
N LEU A 279 2.75 -1.82 -4.17
CA LEU A 279 2.76 -1.63 -2.72
C LEU A 279 4.08 -2.12 -2.11
N LEU A 280 4.54 -3.33 -2.47
CA LEU A 280 5.78 -3.89 -1.92
C LEU A 280 7.01 -3.02 -2.24
N LEU A 281 7.03 -2.39 -3.42
CA LEU A 281 8.07 -1.41 -3.78
C LEU A 281 7.97 -0.12 -2.96
N ASP A 282 6.76 0.31 -2.60
CA ASP A 282 6.54 1.48 -1.73
C ASP A 282 6.93 1.21 -0.27
N MET A 283 6.79 -0.02 0.20
CA MET A 283 7.23 -0.42 1.54
C MET A 283 8.75 -0.32 1.74
N ILE A 284 9.54 -0.17 0.68
CA ILE A 284 10.99 0.08 0.78
C ILE A 284 11.26 1.47 1.39
N ARG A 285 10.45 2.47 1.04
CA ARG A 285 10.53 3.84 1.57
C ARG A 285 9.14 4.34 1.96
N PRO A 286 8.59 3.87 3.09
CA PRO A 286 7.20 4.12 3.46
C PRO A 286 6.86 5.62 3.61
N SER A 287 7.83 6.45 4.01
CA SER A 287 7.67 7.91 4.09
C SER A 287 7.51 8.60 2.74
N GLU A 288 7.97 7.97 1.65
CA GLU A 288 7.87 8.47 0.27
C GLU A 288 6.72 7.82 -0.50
N SER A 289 6.02 6.85 0.10
CA SER A 289 4.94 6.11 -0.56
C SER A 289 3.76 7.01 -0.95
N ARG A 290 3.09 6.65 -2.06
CA ARG A 290 1.93 7.36 -2.59
C ARG A 290 0.95 6.37 -3.19
N PHE A 291 -0.32 6.44 -2.79
CA PHE A 291 -1.37 5.66 -3.44
C PHE A 291 -1.35 5.97 -4.94
N PRO A 292 -1.22 4.93 -5.79
CA PRO A 292 -0.96 5.12 -7.21
C PRO A 292 -2.10 5.91 -7.87
N ALA A 293 -1.74 7.03 -8.51
CA ALA A 293 -2.66 7.91 -9.21
C ALA A 293 -3.77 8.54 -8.32
N TYR A 294 -3.54 8.66 -7.02
CA TYR A 294 -4.44 9.35 -6.09
C TYR A 294 -3.71 10.36 -5.19
N GLU A 295 -2.59 9.97 -4.58
CA GLU A 295 -1.77 10.88 -3.77
C GLU A 295 -0.63 11.51 -4.58
N LEU A 296 -0.35 12.79 -4.33
CA LEU A 296 0.71 13.59 -4.98
C LEU A 296 1.98 13.69 -4.11
#